data_AF-A0AAD9LKD0-F1
#
_entry.id   AF-A0AAD9LKD0-F1
#
_cell.length_a   1.000
_cell.length_b   1.000
_cell.length_c   1.000
_cell.angle_alpha   90.00
_cell.angle_beta   90.00
_cell.angle_gamma   90.00
#
_symmetry.space_group_name_H-M   'P 1'
#
loop_
_entity.id
_entity.type
_entity.pdbx_description
1 polymer ?
#
loop_
_entity_poly.entity_id
_entity_poly.type
_entity_poly.pdbx_seq_one_letter_code
_entity_poly.pdbx_strand_id
1 'polypeptide(L)'
;MQSDAIGLWRILETDTFHDEPQTCGGTIPNSNVENLKLGGYRQYLEDHYGSLRERVLELVDERYHRRGEVPPRNQWRYLGVRDPSSREDFIGVWTMVYDEGLDIQVGNTRYFGYFKYSHVDSQDCPMVMDGSQADSNGHVACYKTKASEIGLGWATKKVYKNGKTNHMYGCFYAEKIKKDNMHSYVLDESATVNIGKANPSSGLWERKAYSQFTDLSPFRFLQLHKGVSFRSLHHTRMSNDPTASNRMVTRFMQKGEVLCVNRHIVEGETNYHACKVAYNGTDYYKELSLPSHWSWGDAFQGDNDNIQPFSQGQCGSCYAMASIYVFAKRFEILLRKLYPQHRWDDLPRPSVQDIVECSPFGQGCFGGFPFLVGKHLCEQGVLSESESSYKMYHESSTPTCSVKSGIPGGKWYASSYGYVGGCYECTNEFEIMKEVYHHGPVAVAIDAPQTLFDYNNGIYDDTPTNHGSTCDLPHSGLNGWEYTNHAIAIVGWGEEEVRGQLTKYWICRNTWGNSWGVEGFFKIKRGVNQCGVESQAVFIDPDLTRGIPEQLIRERAR
;
A
#
# COMPACT_ATOMS: atom_id res chain seq x y z
N MET A 1 -2.97 -14.02 -1.19
CA MET A 1 -2.12 -14.05 0.01
C MET A 1 -0.67 -14.30 -0.41
N GLN A 2 0.30 -14.07 0.45
CA GLN A 2 1.72 -14.17 0.09
C GLN A 2 2.15 -15.60 -0.28
N SER A 3 1.60 -16.62 0.39
CA SER A 3 1.81 -18.04 0.06
C SER A 3 1.42 -18.39 -1.38
N ASP A 4 0.40 -17.73 -1.93
CA ASP A 4 -0.07 -18.01 -3.29
C ASP A 4 0.96 -17.58 -4.35
N ALA A 5 1.75 -16.55 -4.05
CA ALA A 5 2.78 -16.01 -4.94
C ALA A 5 4.10 -16.81 -4.91
N ILE A 6 4.36 -17.60 -3.87
CA ILE A 6 5.58 -18.40 -3.76
C ILE A 6 5.60 -19.53 -4.80
N GLY A 7 6.77 -19.76 -5.38
CA GLY A 7 7.02 -20.86 -6.32
C GLY A 7 7.64 -20.39 -7.64
N LEU A 8 7.60 -21.29 -8.63
CA LEU A 8 8.21 -21.06 -9.94
C LEU A 8 7.28 -20.29 -10.87
N TRP A 9 7.76 -19.16 -11.37
CA TRP A 9 7.08 -18.29 -12.32
C TRP A 9 7.78 -18.28 -13.67
N ARG A 10 7.02 -18.55 -14.72
CA ARG A 10 7.40 -18.25 -16.11
C ARG A 10 6.99 -16.81 -16.42
N ILE A 11 7.96 -15.98 -16.75
CA ILE A 11 7.78 -14.60 -17.22
C ILE A 11 8.06 -14.55 -18.72
N LEU A 12 7.13 -13.98 -19.48
CA LEU A 12 7.29 -13.70 -20.90
C LEU A 12 7.29 -12.18 -21.08
N GLU A 13 8.48 -11.62 -21.27
CA GLU A 13 8.73 -10.18 -21.41
C GLU A 13 8.98 -9.80 -22.87
N THR A 14 8.67 -8.56 -23.26
CA THR A 14 8.99 -8.03 -24.59
C THR A 14 10.51 -7.90 -24.77
N ASP A 15 11.03 -8.31 -25.93
CA ASP A 15 12.47 -8.18 -26.24
C ASP A 15 12.91 -6.71 -26.35
N THR A 16 12.03 -5.87 -26.86
CA THR A 16 12.28 -4.45 -27.04
C THR A 16 11.78 -3.66 -25.84
N PHE A 17 12.61 -2.74 -25.36
CA PHE A 17 12.24 -1.75 -24.35
C PHE A 17 12.27 -0.37 -24.98
N HIS A 18 11.30 0.47 -24.63
CA HIS A 18 11.11 1.82 -25.17
C HIS A 18 11.56 2.88 -24.16
N ASP A 19 11.99 4.04 -24.64
CA ASP A 19 12.36 5.17 -23.75
C ASP A 19 11.11 5.85 -23.15
N GLU A 20 9.95 5.70 -23.77
CA GLU A 20 8.68 6.26 -23.29
C GLU A 20 7.86 5.23 -22.51
N PRO A 21 7.14 5.65 -21.44
CA PRO A 21 6.26 4.78 -20.66
C PRO A 21 5.23 4.05 -21.53
N GLN A 22 5.07 2.75 -21.29
CA GLN A 22 4.10 1.91 -21.99
C GLN A 22 2.88 1.64 -21.11
N THR A 23 1.69 1.56 -21.72
CA THR A 23 0.46 1.18 -21.00
C THR A 23 0.26 -0.33 -20.91
N CYS A 24 0.98 -1.09 -21.75
CA CYS A 24 0.89 -2.55 -21.80
C CYS A 24 -0.55 -3.08 -21.94
N GLY A 25 -1.38 -2.35 -22.68
CA GLY A 25 -2.79 -2.67 -22.90
C GLY A 25 -3.76 -2.11 -21.85
N GLY A 26 -3.27 -1.67 -20.69
CA GLY A 26 -4.09 -1.03 -19.67
C GLY A 26 -4.51 0.40 -20.04
N THR A 27 -5.52 0.92 -19.35
CA THR A 27 -5.94 2.33 -19.45
C THR A 27 -5.09 3.24 -18.56
N ILE A 28 -5.18 4.55 -18.78
CA ILE A 28 -4.62 5.59 -17.92
C ILE A 28 -5.75 6.55 -17.47
N PRO A 29 -6.07 6.63 -16.17
CA PRO A 29 -5.57 5.75 -15.09
C PRO A 29 -6.04 4.31 -15.30
N ASN A 30 -5.48 3.37 -14.53
CA ASN A 30 -5.82 1.95 -14.66
C ASN A 30 -7.32 1.70 -14.38
N SER A 31 -7.97 0.84 -15.16
CA SER A 31 -9.39 0.49 -14.97
C SER A 31 -9.54 -1.02 -14.87
N ASN A 32 -9.99 -1.49 -13.70
CA ASN A 32 -10.19 -2.92 -13.48
C ASN A 32 -11.23 -3.51 -14.45
N VAL A 33 -12.26 -2.74 -14.81
CA VAL A 33 -13.32 -3.19 -15.72
C VAL A 33 -12.81 -3.26 -17.15
N GLU A 34 -12.03 -2.28 -17.60
CA GLU A 34 -11.49 -2.28 -18.95
C GLU A 34 -10.43 -3.37 -19.13
N ASN A 35 -9.62 -3.63 -18.11
CA ASN A 35 -8.62 -4.70 -18.13
C ASN A 35 -9.22 -6.11 -18.31
N LEU A 36 -10.51 -6.33 -17.99
CA LEU A 36 -11.20 -7.61 -18.25
C LEU A 36 -11.36 -7.91 -19.74
N LYS A 37 -11.30 -6.88 -20.60
CA LYS A 37 -11.33 -7.03 -22.05
C LYS A 37 -9.99 -7.53 -22.60
N LEU A 38 -8.93 -7.46 -21.79
CA LEU A 38 -7.61 -7.96 -22.15
C LEU A 38 -7.58 -9.48 -21.95
N GLY A 39 -7.24 -10.19 -23.01
CA GLY A 39 -7.08 -11.64 -23.03
C GLY A 39 -6.02 -12.03 -24.05
N GLY A 40 -5.70 -13.33 -24.13
CA GLY A 40 -4.69 -13.81 -25.08
C GLY A 40 -3.34 -13.11 -24.91
N TYR A 41 -2.90 -12.86 -23.68
CA TYR A 41 -1.79 -11.96 -23.34
C TYR A 41 -0.53 -12.17 -24.17
N ARG A 42 -0.15 -13.44 -24.41
CA ARG A 42 0.98 -13.78 -25.28
C ARG A 42 0.80 -13.21 -26.69
N GLN A 43 -0.31 -13.55 -27.34
CA GLN A 43 -0.62 -13.08 -28.68
C GLN A 43 -0.75 -11.56 -28.71
N TYR A 44 -1.39 -10.95 -27.72
CA TYR A 44 -1.46 -9.50 -27.60
C TYR A 44 -0.07 -8.85 -27.60
N LEU A 45 0.85 -9.36 -26.78
CA LEU A 45 2.21 -8.83 -26.72
C LEU A 45 2.98 -9.09 -28.02
N GLU A 46 2.83 -10.27 -28.62
CA GLU A 46 3.47 -10.61 -29.91
C GLU A 46 2.98 -9.68 -31.04
N ASP A 47 1.67 -9.42 -31.10
CA ASP A 47 1.04 -8.57 -32.12
C ASP A 47 1.39 -7.08 -31.97
N HIS A 48 1.56 -6.58 -30.73
CA HIS A 48 1.76 -5.14 -30.47
C HIS A 48 3.21 -4.75 -30.17
N TYR A 49 4.00 -5.66 -29.62
CA TYR A 49 5.36 -5.38 -29.12
C TYR A 49 6.43 -6.29 -29.75
N GLY A 50 6.05 -7.30 -30.53
CA GLY A 50 6.96 -8.19 -31.23
C GLY A 50 7.42 -9.38 -30.39
N SER A 51 8.64 -9.86 -30.62
CA SER A 51 9.12 -11.11 -30.01
C SER A 51 9.21 -11.02 -28.48
N LEU A 52 8.94 -12.17 -27.84
CA LEU A 52 8.97 -12.31 -26.39
C LEU A 52 10.14 -13.19 -25.96
N ARG A 53 10.74 -12.80 -24.84
CA ARG A 53 11.75 -13.58 -24.13
C ARG A 53 11.14 -14.25 -22.92
N GLU A 54 11.43 -15.54 -22.79
CA GLU A 54 11.09 -16.31 -21.60
C GLU A 54 12.18 -16.20 -20.53
N ARG A 55 11.75 -16.07 -19.27
CA ARG A 55 12.59 -16.23 -18.09
C ARG A 55 11.81 -17.00 -17.02
N VAL A 56 12.48 -17.90 -16.31
CA VAL A 56 11.90 -18.57 -15.15
C VAL A 56 12.56 -18.05 -13.89
N LEU A 57 11.74 -17.65 -12.91
CA LEU A 57 12.18 -17.18 -11.60
C LEU A 57 11.51 -18.01 -10.51
N GLU A 58 12.23 -18.27 -9.42
CA GLU A 58 11.66 -18.86 -8.21
C GLU A 58 11.49 -17.78 -7.14
N LEU A 59 10.26 -17.58 -6.67
CA LEU A 59 9.95 -16.69 -5.56
C LEU A 59 9.86 -17.50 -4.27
N VAL A 60 10.63 -17.12 -3.26
CA VAL A 60 10.70 -17.83 -1.98
C VAL A 60 10.39 -16.91 -0.79
N ASP A 61 9.92 -17.49 0.32
CA ASP A 61 9.69 -16.80 1.59
C ASP A 61 10.96 -16.57 2.42
N GLU A 62 12.08 -17.15 2.02
CA GLU A 62 13.37 -16.88 2.64
C GLU A 62 13.75 -15.41 2.48
N ARG A 63 14.13 -14.78 3.60
CA ARG A 63 14.47 -13.36 3.65
C ARG A 63 15.97 -13.15 3.85
N TYR A 64 16.55 -12.20 3.12
CA TYR A 64 17.98 -11.90 3.18
C TYR A 64 18.28 -10.41 3.25
N HIS A 65 19.47 -10.06 3.77
CA HIS A 65 19.94 -8.68 3.79
C HIS A 65 20.49 -8.29 2.41
N ARG A 66 20.00 -7.19 1.85
CA ARG A 66 20.55 -6.60 0.64
C ARG A 66 21.83 -5.85 0.94
N ARG A 67 22.82 -5.97 0.05
CA ARG A 67 24.04 -5.15 0.09
C ARG A 67 23.73 -3.74 -0.40
N GLY A 68 24.36 -2.74 0.19
CA GLY A 68 24.28 -1.34 -0.26
C GLY A 68 23.10 -0.54 0.31
N GLU A 69 22.28 -1.14 1.18
CA GLU A 69 21.27 -0.40 1.92
C GLU A 69 21.91 0.54 2.96
N VAL A 70 21.32 1.72 3.14
CA VAL A 70 21.77 2.72 4.12
C VAL A 70 21.09 2.49 5.48
N PRO A 71 21.72 2.82 6.61
CA PRO A 71 21.05 2.76 7.92
C PRO A 71 19.76 3.60 7.96
N PRO A 72 18.69 3.12 8.60
CA PRO A 72 18.56 1.86 9.34
C PRO A 72 18.21 0.64 8.47
N ARG A 73 18.04 0.82 7.15
CA ARG A 73 17.55 -0.19 6.19
C ARG A 73 18.54 -1.31 5.92
N ASN A 74 19.81 -1.12 6.25
CA ASN A 74 20.82 -2.18 6.22
C ASN A 74 20.49 -3.36 7.15
N GLN A 75 19.59 -3.18 8.12
CA GLN A 75 19.08 -4.25 8.99
C GLN A 75 17.82 -4.94 8.43
N TRP A 76 17.25 -4.45 7.34
CA TRP A 76 16.05 -5.04 6.77
C TRP A 76 16.35 -6.33 6.02
N ARG A 77 15.34 -7.20 5.94
CA ARG A 77 15.41 -8.45 5.20
C ARG A 77 14.30 -8.51 4.16
N TYR A 78 14.66 -8.91 2.95
CA TYR A 78 13.80 -8.86 1.78
C TYR A 78 13.53 -10.28 1.30
N LEU A 79 12.31 -10.56 0.81
CA LEU A 79 11.97 -11.87 0.24
C LEU A 79 12.81 -12.12 -1.01
N GLY A 80 13.35 -13.32 -1.12
CA GLY A 80 14.33 -13.68 -2.14
C GLY A 80 13.75 -14.15 -3.47
N VAL A 81 14.47 -13.85 -4.54
CA VAL A 81 14.27 -14.44 -5.88
C VAL A 81 15.49 -15.29 -6.22
N ARG A 82 15.26 -16.50 -6.74
CA ARG A 82 16.32 -17.42 -7.21
C ARG A 82 16.18 -17.71 -8.70
N ASP A 83 17.32 -18.01 -9.33
CA ASP A 83 17.34 -18.64 -10.64
C ASP A 83 17.25 -20.15 -10.44
N PRO A 84 16.19 -20.83 -10.90
CA PRO A 84 16.04 -22.27 -10.71
C PRO A 84 17.10 -23.12 -11.43
N SER A 85 17.80 -22.54 -12.42
CA SER A 85 18.87 -23.21 -13.16
C SER A 85 20.25 -23.07 -12.48
N SER A 86 20.36 -22.21 -11.47
CA SER A 86 21.60 -21.92 -10.78
C SER A 86 21.58 -22.42 -9.33
N ARG A 87 22.77 -22.67 -8.77
CA ARG A 87 22.96 -22.88 -7.33
C ARG A 87 23.39 -21.59 -6.61
N GLU A 88 23.37 -20.45 -7.30
CA GLU A 88 23.74 -19.16 -6.73
C GLU A 88 22.78 -18.70 -5.63
N ASP A 89 23.30 -17.83 -4.76
CA ASP A 89 22.52 -17.08 -3.79
C ASP A 89 21.46 -16.20 -4.50
N PHE A 90 20.54 -15.60 -3.72
CA PHE A 90 19.45 -14.75 -4.22
C PHE A 90 19.88 -13.75 -5.31
N ILE A 91 19.21 -13.82 -6.48
CA ILE A 91 19.47 -12.97 -7.66
C ILE A 91 18.63 -11.68 -7.66
N GLY A 92 17.72 -11.55 -6.71
CA GLY A 92 16.76 -10.47 -6.67
C GLY A 92 15.86 -10.53 -5.44
N VAL A 93 14.92 -9.60 -5.39
CA VAL A 93 13.91 -9.50 -4.34
C VAL A 93 12.51 -9.46 -4.94
N TRP A 94 11.51 -9.87 -4.16
CA TRP A 94 10.12 -9.67 -4.51
C TRP A 94 9.31 -9.19 -3.30
N THR A 95 8.14 -8.65 -3.58
CA THR A 95 7.14 -8.34 -2.57
C THR A 95 5.76 -8.39 -3.19
N MET A 96 4.76 -8.77 -2.39
CA MET A 96 3.38 -8.46 -2.72
C MET A 96 3.18 -6.94 -2.71
N VAL A 97 2.23 -6.46 -3.51
CA VAL A 97 1.63 -5.13 -3.35
C VAL A 97 0.24 -5.37 -2.78
N TYR A 98 0.15 -5.32 -1.45
CA TYR A 98 -1.04 -5.74 -0.70
C TYR A 98 -1.50 -7.16 -1.12
N ASP A 99 -2.72 -7.35 -1.60
CA ASP A 99 -3.20 -8.60 -2.20
C ASP A 99 -3.51 -8.49 -3.71
N GLU A 100 -3.17 -7.36 -4.33
CA GLU A 100 -3.57 -7.03 -5.70
C GLU A 100 -2.54 -7.45 -6.75
N GLY A 101 -1.25 -7.40 -6.41
CA GLY A 101 -0.20 -7.60 -7.39
C GLY A 101 1.14 -8.02 -6.83
N LEU A 102 2.08 -8.19 -7.74
CA LEU A 102 3.39 -8.75 -7.49
C LEU A 102 4.47 -7.83 -8.06
N ASP A 103 5.44 -7.46 -7.23
CA ASP A 103 6.60 -6.66 -7.61
C ASP A 103 7.87 -7.51 -7.44
N ILE A 104 8.63 -7.66 -8.53
CA ILE A 104 9.83 -8.51 -8.59
C ILE A 104 10.98 -7.67 -9.15
N GLN A 105 12.08 -7.59 -8.44
CA GLN A 105 13.29 -6.91 -8.89
C GLN A 105 14.44 -7.92 -9.08
N VAL A 106 14.94 -8.04 -10.31
CA VAL A 106 16.11 -8.87 -10.66
C VAL A 106 17.14 -8.02 -11.39
N GLY A 107 18.30 -7.83 -10.77
CA GLY A 107 19.30 -6.89 -11.26
C GLY A 107 18.73 -5.47 -11.44
N ASN A 108 18.82 -4.95 -12.66
CA ASN A 108 18.31 -3.62 -13.02
C ASN A 108 16.89 -3.66 -13.61
N THR A 109 16.26 -4.83 -13.70
CA THR A 109 14.90 -4.97 -14.22
C THR A 109 13.92 -5.17 -13.07
N ARG A 110 12.81 -4.46 -13.12
CA ARG A 110 11.70 -4.57 -12.19
C ARG A 110 10.43 -4.95 -12.95
N TYR A 111 9.77 -6.00 -12.50
CA TYR A 111 8.50 -6.48 -13.02
C TYR A 111 7.41 -6.12 -12.03
N PHE A 112 6.37 -5.45 -12.49
CA PHE A 112 5.17 -5.24 -11.70
C PHE A 112 3.94 -5.61 -12.52
N GLY A 113 3.04 -6.38 -11.94
CA GLY A 113 1.73 -6.63 -12.55
C GLY A 113 0.70 -7.03 -11.50
N TYR A 114 -0.57 -6.75 -11.83
CA TYR A 114 -1.70 -7.21 -11.05
C TYR A 114 -1.96 -8.70 -11.29
N PHE A 115 -2.42 -9.42 -10.27
CA PHE A 115 -2.90 -10.77 -10.46
C PHE A 115 -4.05 -10.76 -11.46
N LYS A 116 -4.12 -11.81 -12.27
CA LYS A 116 -5.24 -11.99 -13.19
C LYS A 116 -6.51 -12.21 -12.39
N TYR A 117 -7.59 -11.57 -12.82
CA TYR A 117 -8.92 -11.80 -12.29
C TYR A 117 -9.93 -11.91 -13.43
N SER A 118 -11.05 -12.55 -13.15
CA SER A 118 -12.16 -12.71 -14.10
C SER A 118 -13.48 -12.48 -13.39
N HIS A 119 -14.46 -11.94 -14.11
CA HIS A 119 -15.84 -11.91 -13.63
C HIS A 119 -16.36 -13.35 -13.45
N VAL A 120 -17.17 -13.57 -12.42
CA VAL A 120 -17.85 -14.83 -12.13
C VAL A 120 -19.34 -14.57 -12.05
N ASP A 121 -20.13 -15.48 -12.60
CA ASP A 121 -21.59 -15.41 -12.50
C ASP A 121 -22.04 -15.52 -11.05
N SER A 122 -23.09 -14.77 -10.70
CA SER A 122 -23.60 -14.63 -9.33
C SER A 122 -23.93 -15.94 -8.60
N GLN A 123 -24.26 -17.01 -9.35
CA GLN A 123 -24.57 -18.33 -8.80
C GLN A 123 -23.33 -19.10 -8.33
N ASP A 124 -22.16 -18.80 -8.89
CA ASP A 124 -20.87 -19.43 -8.56
C ASP A 124 -20.07 -18.63 -7.53
N CYS A 125 -20.69 -17.57 -6.98
CA CYS A 125 -20.10 -16.75 -5.94
C CYS A 125 -20.17 -17.47 -4.59
N PRO A 126 -19.09 -17.43 -3.78
CA PRO A 126 -19.19 -17.83 -2.38
C PRO A 126 -20.27 -17.01 -1.67
N MET A 127 -20.77 -17.53 -0.53
CA MET A 127 -21.89 -16.95 0.23
C MET A 127 -21.91 -15.42 0.19
N VAL A 128 -22.90 -14.89 -0.52
CA VAL A 128 -23.17 -13.46 -0.60
C VAL A 128 -23.41 -12.93 0.81
N MET A 129 -22.55 -12.04 1.30
CA MET A 129 -22.70 -11.41 2.60
C MET A 129 -23.81 -10.35 2.56
N ASP A 130 -24.50 -10.18 3.69
CA ASP A 130 -25.49 -9.12 3.88
C ASP A 130 -24.86 -7.74 3.58
N GLY A 131 -25.38 -7.05 2.55
CA GLY A 131 -24.87 -5.76 2.07
C GLY A 131 -24.29 -5.76 0.65
N SER A 132 -24.08 -6.93 0.04
CA SER A 132 -23.60 -6.99 -1.35
C SER A 132 -24.56 -6.29 -2.34
N GLN A 133 -24.04 -5.55 -3.33
CA GLN A 133 -24.93 -4.95 -4.37
C GLN A 133 -25.35 -6.02 -5.35
N ALA A 134 -26.65 -6.27 -5.38
CA ALA A 134 -27.29 -7.01 -6.43
C ALA A 134 -27.77 -6.07 -7.54
N ASP A 135 -27.67 -6.50 -8.79
CA ASP A 135 -28.39 -5.88 -9.90
C ASP A 135 -29.92 -5.96 -9.68
N SER A 136 -30.70 -5.38 -10.59
CA SER A 136 -32.17 -5.43 -10.52
C SER A 136 -32.76 -6.84 -10.53
N ASN A 137 -31.96 -7.86 -10.85
CA ASN A 137 -32.33 -9.27 -10.90
C ASN A 137 -31.82 -10.06 -9.69
N GLY A 138 -31.14 -9.43 -8.72
CA GLY A 138 -30.60 -10.11 -7.54
C GLY A 138 -29.16 -10.60 -7.69
N HIS A 139 -28.47 -10.30 -8.80
CA HIS A 139 -27.11 -10.81 -9.06
C HIS A 139 -26.04 -9.90 -8.50
N VAL A 140 -25.16 -10.45 -7.66
CA VAL A 140 -23.97 -9.77 -7.16
C VAL A 140 -22.81 -9.96 -8.14
N ALA A 141 -22.16 -8.87 -8.52
CA ALA A 141 -20.92 -8.96 -9.30
C ALA A 141 -19.81 -9.54 -8.42
N CYS A 142 -19.13 -10.56 -8.91
CA CYS A 142 -18.03 -11.20 -8.20
C CYS A 142 -16.87 -11.43 -9.14
N TYR A 143 -15.68 -11.36 -8.57
CA TYR A 143 -14.45 -11.49 -9.30
C TYR A 143 -13.62 -12.57 -8.64
N LYS A 144 -13.04 -13.43 -9.47
CA LYS A 144 -12.18 -14.51 -9.03
C LYS A 144 -10.76 -14.19 -9.43
N THR A 145 -9.91 -14.02 -8.43
CA THR A 145 -8.48 -13.83 -8.61
C THR A 145 -7.82 -15.18 -8.86
N LYS A 146 -7.02 -15.24 -9.91
CA LYS A 146 -6.14 -16.34 -10.25
C LYS A 146 -4.72 -15.95 -9.87
N ALA A 147 -4.39 -16.15 -8.60
CA ALA A 147 -3.08 -15.78 -8.04
C ALA A 147 -1.89 -16.50 -8.71
N SER A 148 -2.15 -17.56 -9.49
CA SER A 148 -1.14 -18.25 -10.30
C SER A 148 -0.82 -17.55 -11.63
N GLU A 149 -1.47 -16.45 -11.97
CA GLU A 149 -1.28 -15.71 -13.21
C GLU A 149 -1.22 -14.21 -12.92
N ILE A 150 -0.28 -13.52 -13.57
CA ILE A 150 -0.25 -12.06 -13.69
C ILE A 150 -0.90 -11.73 -15.03
N GLY A 151 -1.71 -10.67 -15.06
CA GLY A 151 -2.23 -10.11 -16.30
C GLY A 151 -1.12 -9.52 -17.18
N LEU A 152 -1.45 -8.53 -18.01
CA LEU A 152 -0.42 -7.70 -18.62
C LEU A 152 0.18 -6.79 -17.54
N GLY A 153 1.51 -6.78 -17.47
CA GLY A 153 2.28 -5.99 -16.51
C GLY A 153 3.42 -5.24 -17.19
N TRP A 154 4.14 -4.46 -16.38
CA TRP A 154 5.24 -3.59 -16.80
C TRP A 154 6.59 -4.18 -16.41
N ALA A 155 7.46 -4.35 -17.41
CA ALA A 155 8.87 -4.64 -17.20
C ALA A 155 9.64 -3.33 -17.37
N THR A 156 10.21 -2.80 -16.28
CA THR A 156 10.96 -1.55 -16.30
C THR A 156 12.44 -1.82 -16.07
N LYS A 157 13.29 -1.36 -16.97
CA LYS A 157 14.75 -1.48 -16.85
C LYS A 157 15.37 -0.15 -16.46
N LYS A 158 16.01 -0.11 -15.29
CA LYS A 158 16.78 1.06 -14.84
C LYS A 158 18.07 1.15 -15.64
N VAL A 159 18.29 2.31 -16.26
CA VAL A 159 19.48 2.62 -17.07
C VAL A 159 20.09 3.94 -16.62
N TYR A 160 21.39 4.11 -16.84
CA TYR A 160 22.10 5.34 -16.51
C TYR A 160 22.52 6.02 -17.81
N LYS A 161 21.91 7.16 -18.13
CA LYS A 161 22.16 7.93 -19.36
C LYS A 161 22.58 9.35 -18.96
N ASN A 162 23.71 9.84 -19.49
CA ASN A 162 24.22 11.19 -19.24
C ASN A 162 24.32 11.60 -17.76
N GLY A 163 24.78 10.70 -16.89
CA GLY A 163 24.91 11.00 -15.46
C GLY A 163 23.59 10.98 -14.68
N LYS A 164 22.49 10.53 -15.29
CA LYS A 164 21.16 10.53 -14.67
C LYS A 164 20.51 9.16 -14.75
N THR A 165 19.74 8.84 -13.71
CA THR A 165 18.84 7.68 -13.72
C THR A 165 17.74 7.90 -14.76
N ASN A 166 17.55 6.91 -15.62
CA ASN A 166 16.46 6.84 -16.58
C ASN A 166 15.88 5.41 -16.60
N HIS A 167 14.74 5.24 -17.23
CA HIS A 167 14.03 3.97 -17.31
C HIS A 167 13.69 3.67 -18.76
N MET A 168 13.80 2.39 -19.13
CA MET A 168 13.22 1.88 -20.36
C MET A 168 12.07 0.95 -20.01
N TYR A 169 11.05 0.92 -20.85
CA TYR A 169 9.76 0.31 -20.56
C TYR A 169 9.46 -0.79 -21.57
N GLY A 170 9.21 -1.98 -21.05
CA GLY A 170 8.67 -3.13 -21.75
C GLY A 170 7.41 -3.63 -21.05
N CYS A 171 6.81 -4.65 -21.63
CA CYS A 171 5.62 -5.29 -21.10
C CYS A 171 5.90 -6.76 -20.83
N PHE A 172 5.12 -7.38 -19.95
CA PHE A 172 5.21 -8.82 -19.72
C PHE A 172 3.85 -9.39 -19.34
N TYR A 173 3.75 -10.72 -19.39
CA TYR A 173 2.79 -11.46 -18.58
C TYR A 173 3.52 -12.62 -17.89
N ALA A 174 2.95 -13.15 -16.82
CA ALA A 174 3.57 -14.24 -16.07
C ALA A 174 2.55 -15.27 -15.59
N GLU A 175 3.01 -16.52 -15.45
CA GLU A 175 2.22 -17.61 -14.88
C GLU A 175 3.09 -18.54 -14.04
N LYS A 176 2.50 -19.12 -12.99
CA LYS A 176 3.16 -20.20 -12.23
C LYS A 176 3.28 -21.45 -13.11
N ILE A 177 4.44 -22.10 -13.06
CA ILE A 177 4.69 -23.35 -13.78
C ILE A 177 3.82 -24.48 -13.23
N LYS A 178 3.77 -24.64 -11.90
CA LYS A 178 2.78 -25.48 -11.22
C LYS A 178 1.62 -24.57 -10.81
N LYS A 179 0.46 -24.74 -11.46
CA LYS A 179 -0.75 -23.99 -11.12
C LYS A 179 -1.39 -24.64 -9.91
N ASP A 180 -1.46 -23.90 -8.82
CA ASP A 180 -2.27 -24.30 -7.67
C ASP A 180 -3.74 -24.04 -8.00
N ASN A 181 -4.64 -24.96 -7.65
CA ASN A 181 -6.09 -24.81 -7.88
C ASN A 181 -6.77 -23.86 -6.87
N MET A 182 -5.97 -23.10 -6.11
CA MET A 182 -6.48 -22.20 -5.08
C MET A 182 -6.86 -20.86 -5.69
N HIS A 183 -8.08 -20.43 -5.37
CA HIS A 183 -8.66 -19.21 -5.89
C HIS A 183 -9.15 -18.35 -4.75
N SER A 184 -8.93 -17.05 -4.88
CA SER A 184 -9.52 -16.05 -4.00
C SER A 184 -10.68 -15.41 -4.73
N TYR A 185 -11.78 -15.20 -4.02
CA TYR A 185 -12.97 -14.54 -4.54
C TYR A 185 -13.10 -13.16 -3.90
N VAL A 186 -13.61 -12.23 -4.69
CA VAL A 186 -13.85 -10.84 -4.34
C VAL A 186 -15.30 -10.55 -4.66
N LEU A 187 -16.11 -10.30 -3.63
CA LEU A 187 -17.48 -9.87 -3.79
C LEU A 187 -17.51 -8.35 -4.03
N ASP A 188 -18.33 -7.88 -4.96
CA ASP A 188 -18.62 -6.45 -5.12
C ASP A 188 -19.58 -5.99 -4.01
N GLU A 189 -18.98 -5.70 -2.86
CA GLU A 189 -19.70 -5.22 -1.69
C GLU A 189 -19.89 -3.71 -1.77
N SER A 190 -20.88 -3.28 -2.54
CA SER A 190 -21.25 -1.88 -2.60
C SER A 190 -22.53 -1.54 -1.81
N ALA A 191 -22.87 -2.17 -0.66
CA ALA A 191 -23.79 -1.56 0.33
C ALA A 191 -23.73 -2.06 1.79
N THR A 192 -24.17 -1.14 2.65
CA THR A 192 -24.69 -1.27 4.02
C THR A 192 -24.32 -2.47 4.86
N VAL A 193 -23.29 -2.30 5.67
CA VAL A 193 -23.22 -2.97 6.97
C VAL A 193 -24.24 -2.30 7.91
N ASN A 194 -25.15 -3.09 8.47
CA ASN A 194 -26.01 -2.65 9.56
C ASN A 194 -25.16 -2.35 10.79
N ILE A 195 -25.15 -1.08 11.19
CA ILE A 195 -24.32 -0.54 12.26
C ILE A 195 -24.87 -1.05 13.60
N GLY A 196 -24.30 -2.14 14.11
CA GLY A 196 -24.35 -2.39 15.55
C GLY A 196 -23.76 -1.17 16.27
N LYS A 197 -24.42 -0.69 17.31
CA LYS A 197 -23.95 0.43 18.14
C LYS A 197 -22.53 0.11 18.63
N ALA A 198 -21.51 0.67 17.97
CA ALA A 198 -20.15 0.66 18.50
C ALA A 198 -20.21 1.37 19.86
N ASN A 199 -19.74 0.67 20.90
CA ASN A 199 -19.84 1.12 22.28
C ASN A 199 -18.61 1.99 22.57
N PRO A 200 -18.72 3.33 22.61
CA PRO A 200 -17.56 4.20 22.83
C PRO A 200 -17.20 4.09 24.30
N SER A 201 -16.15 3.36 24.64
CA SER A 201 -15.92 3.02 26.06
C SER A 201 -14.47 3.00 26.53
N SER A 202 -13.47 3.24 25.67
CA SER A 202 -12.09 3.37 26.16
C SER A 202 -11.89 4.69 26.92
N GLY A 203 -12.56 5.76 26.47
CA GLY A 203 -12.40 7.13 26.94
C GLY A 203 -10.96 7.64 26.90
N LEU A 204 -10.18 7.15 25.92
CA LEU A 204 -8.89 7.69 25.49
C LEU A 204 -9.03 8.81 24.45
N TRP A 205 -10.20 8.95 23.83
CA TRP A 205 -10.46 9.89 22.75
C TRP A 205 -11.86 10.50 22.83
N GLU A 206 -12.04 11.63 22.14
CA GLU A 206 -13.27 12.43 22.13
C GLU A 206 -13.94 12.42 20.76
N ARG A 207 -15.28 12.50 20.78
CA ARG A 207 -16.10 12.55 19.57
C ARG A 207 -16.57 13.97 19.25
N LYS A 208 -16.59 14.33 17.97
CA LYS A 208 -17.18 15.54 17.43
C LYS A 208 -17.82 15.24 16.08
N ALA A 209 -19.06 15.73 15.88
CA ALA A 209 -19.69 15.69 14.57
C ALA A 209 -19.10 16.77 13.66
N TYR A 210 -18.75 16.41 12.42
CA TYR A 210 -18.22 17.34 11.43
C TYR A 210 -19.25 17.62 10.36
N SER A 211 -19.56 18.89 10.10
CA SER A 211 -20.62 19.27 9.14
C SER A 211 -20.35 18.79 7.71
N GLN A 212 -19.08 18.71 7.32
CA GLN A 212 -18.67 18.12 6.05
C GLN A 212 -19.06 16.64 5.89
N PHE A 213 -19.43 15.98 7.00
CA PHE A 213 -19.93 14.61 7.06
C PHE A 213 -21.43 14.53 7.44
N THR A 214 -22.12 15.64 7.77
CA THR A 214 -23.52 15.62 8.25
C THR A 214 -24.58 15.69 7.15
N ASP A 215 -24.32 16.40 6.04
CA ASP A 215 -25.26 16.52 4.91
C ASP A 215 -25.22 15.30 3.97
N LEU A 216 -24.23 14.46 4.20
CA LEU A 216 -24.13 13.15 3.64
C LEU A 216 -24.72 12.24 4.71
N SER A 217 -25.89 11.62 4.45
CA SER A 217 -26.35 10.57 5.38
C SER A 217 -25.18 9.61 5.59
N PRO A 218 -24.99 8.98 6.77
CA PRO A 218 -23.88 8.04 6.97
C PRO A 218 -23.77 7.05 5.78
N PHE A 219 -24.92 6.70 5.22
CA PHE A 219 -25.13 5.96 3.97
C PHE A 219 -24.58 6.61 2.68
N ARG A 220 -24.90 7.89 2.41
CA ARG A 220 -24.44 8.65 1.22
C ARG A 220 -22.97 9.05 1.35
N PHE A 221 -22.50 9.31 2.58
CA PHE A 221 -21.09 9.55 2.89
C PHE A 221 -20.25 8.31 2.61
N LEU A 222 -20.70 7.15 3.11
CA LEU A 222 -20.13 5.84 2.80
C LEU A 222 -20.17 5.58 1.30
N GLN A 223 -21.26 5.88 0.58
CA GLN A 223 -21.33 5.75 -0.88
C GLN A 223 -20.36 6.66 -1.66
N LEU A 224 -20.10 7.87 -1.18
CA LEU A 224 -19.13 8.78 -1.83
C LEU A 224 -17.70 8.37 -1.53
N HIS A 225 -17.43 7.78 -0.37
CA HIS A 225 -16.13 7.22 -0.01
C HIS A 225 -15.99 5.74 -0.42
N LYS A 226 -17.00 5.14 -1.08
CA LYS A 226 -16.84 3.94 -1.94
C LYS A 226 -16.01 4.24 -3.21
N GLY A 227 -15.70 5.52 -3.50
CA GLY A 227 -14.58 5.86 -4.38
C GLY A 227 -13.24 5.39 -3.80
N VAL A 228 -13.07 5.41 -2.48
CA VAL A 228 -11.92 4.79 -1.79
C VAL A 228 -12.06 3.26 -1.69
N SER A 229 -12.86 2.61 -2.55
CA SER A 229 -13.03 1.15 -2.47
C SER A 229 -11.76 0.41 -2.90
N PHE A 230 -10.88 0.17 -1.94
CA PHE A 230 -10.44 -1.21 -1.81
C PHE A 230 -11.74 -2.00 -1.63
N ARG A 231 -12.11 -2.80 -2.63
CA ARG A 231 -13.29 -3.67 -2.50
C ARG A 231 -13.18 -4.37 -1.14
N SER A 232 -14.27 -4.49 -0.40
CA SER A 232 -14.24 -5.30 0.82
C SER A 232 -13.89 -6.72 0.38
N LEU A 233 -12.63 -7.08 0.55
CA LEU A 233 -12.06 -8.33 0.08
C LEU A 233 -12.37 -9.38 1.15
N HIS A 234 -13.61 -9.86 1.16
CA HIS A 234 -13.91 -11.12 1.82
C HIS A 234 -13.28 -12.25 1.02
N HIS A 235 -12.01 -12.54 1.29
CA HIS A 235 -11.30 -13.68 0.74
C HIS A 235 -11.96 -14.96 1.25
N THR A 236 -12.95 -15.47 0.51
CA THR A 236 -13.53 -16.77 0.87
C THR A 236 -12.67 -17.85 0.23
N ARG A 237 -11.73 -18.42 0.99
CA ARG A 237 -11.00 -19.63 0.58
C ARG A 237 -11.95 -20.83 0.73
N MET A 238 -12.55 -21.28 -0.36
CA MET A 238 -13.44 -22.44 -0.35
C MET A 238 -12.64 -23.76 -0.32
N SER A 239 -12.91 -24.62 0.68
CA SER A 239 -12.41 -26.00 0.75
C SER A 239 -13.38 -26.91 1.54
N ASN A 240 -13.56 -28.14 1.06
CA ASN A 240 -14.55 -29.13 1.53
C ASN A 240 -13.97 -30.14 2.54
N ASP A 241 -14.02 -29.92 3.87
CA ASP A 241 -14.15 -30.97 4.92
C ASP A 241 -14.21 -30.35 6.36
N PRO A 242 -15.16 -30.68 7.27
CA PRO A 242 -15.29 -30.05 8.60
C PRO A 242 -14.76 -30.81 9.84
N THR A 243 -14.32 -32.07 9.82
CA THR A 243 -14.46 -32.92 11.04
C THR A 243 -13.25 -33.21 11.95
N ALA A 244 -11.98 -32.99 11.56
CA ALA A 244 -10.83 -33.38 12.40
C ALA A 244 -10.29 -32.30 13.38
N SER A 245 -10.93 -31.13 13.39
CA SER A 245 -10.21 -29.85 13.56
C SER A 245 -10.14 -29.22 14.97
N ASN A 246 -10.92 -29.72 15.93
CA ASN A 246 -11.28 -28.92 17.11
C ASN A 246 -10.42 -29.13 18.36
N ARG A 247 -9.62 -30.20 18.50
CA ARG A 247 -8.99 -30.53 19.80
C ARG A 247 -7.62 -29.89 20.05
N MET A 248 -6.85 -29.59 19.01
CA MET A 248 -5.48 -29.06 19.15
C MET A 248 -5.47 -27.52 19.29
N VAL A 249 -6.36 -26.83 18.57
CA VAL A 249 -6.54 -25.37 18.61
C VAL A 249 -6.94 -24.88 20.00
N THR A 250 -7.83 -25.60 20.70
CA THR A 250 -8.25 -25.26 22.07
C THR A 250 -7.09 -25.25 23.07
N ARG A 251 -6.06 -26.07 22.85
CA ARG A 251 -4.92 -26.21 23.78
C ARG A 251 -3.91 -25.08 23.67
N PHE A 252 -3.74 -24.48 22.48
CA PHE A 252 -2.82 -23.36 22.25
C PHE A 252 -3.43 -22.02 22.68
N MET A 253 -4.74 -21.83 22.50
CA MET A 253 -5.42 -20.62 22.99
C MET A 253 -5.42 -20.53 24.53
N GLN A 254 -5.50 -21.66 25.25
CA GLN A 254 -5.47 -21.68 26.72
C GLN A 254 -4.14 -21.25 27.35
N LYS A 255 -3.05 -21.18 26.58
CA LYS A 255 -1.71 -20.79 27.09
C LYS A 255 -1.33 -19.33 26.84
N GLY A 256 -2.15 -18.56 26.11
CA GLY A 256 -1.87 -17.13 25.85
C GLY A 256 -0.69 -16.85 24.90
N GLU A 257 -0.18 -17.87 24.20
CA GLU A 257 1.00 -17.77 23.31
C GLU A 257 0.64 -17.40 21.86
N VAL A 258 -0.65 -17.37 21.52
CA VAL A 258 -1.17 -17.13 20.15
C VAL A 258 -2.39 -16.21 20.18
N LEU A 259 -2.38 -15.13 19.40
CA LEU A 259 -3.47 -14.14 19.34
C LEU A 259 -4.57 -14.45 18.31
N CYS A 260 -4.28 -15.19 17.23
CA CYS A 260 -5.29 -15.80 16.37
C CYS A 260 -4.80 -17.10 15.71
N VAL A 261 -5.74 -18.01 15.43
CA VAL A 261 -5.49 -19.29 14.74
C VAL A 261 -6.38 -19.37 13.51
N ASN A 262 -5.78 -19.45 12.32
CA ASN A 262 -6.48 -19.62 11.04
C ASN A 262 -6.32 -21.04 10.50
N ARG A 263 -7.41 -21.57 9.93
CA ARG A 263 -7.45 -22.89 9.30
C ARG A 263 -7.14 -22.75 7.81
N HIS A 264 -6.20 -23.52 7.30
CA HIS A 264 -5.82 -23.58 5.89
C HIS A 264 -5.91 -25.02 5.39
N ILE A 265 -6.27 -25.23 4.12
CA ILE A 265 -6.36 -26.57 3.54
C ILE A 265 -5.55 -26.61 2.25
N VAL A 266 -4.54 -27.48 2.19
CA VAL A 266 -3.66 -27.66 1.01
C VAL A 266 -3.69 -29.13 0.63
N GLU A 267 -4.04 -29.44 -0.63
CA GLU A 267 -4.03 -30.81 -1.19
C GLU A 267 -4.79 -31.87 -0.33
N GLY A 268 -5.83 -31.45 0.42
CA GLY A 268 -6.62 -32.33 1.29
C GLY A 268 -6.14 -32.38 2.76
N GLU A 269 -5.01 -31.74 3.09
CA GLU A 269 -4.50 -31.64 4.45
C GLU A 269 -4.94 -30.34 5.12
N THR A 270 -5.52 -30.43 6.32
CA THR A 270 -5.89 -29.26 7.13
C THR A 270 -4.71 -28.80 7.99
N ASN A 271 -4.21 -27.60 7.72
CA ASN A 271 -3.17 -26.90 8.47
C ASN A 271 -3.78 -25.80 9.36
N TYR A 272 -3.16 -25.54 10.52
CA TYR A 272 -3.53 -24.45 11.43
C TYR A 272 -2.38 -23.46 11.54
N HIS A 273 -2.66 -22.17 11.37
CA HIS A 273 -1.68 -21.10 11.36
C HIS A 273 -1.93 -20.13 12.52
N ALA A 274 -0.92 -19.88 13.32
CA ALA A 274 -0.96 -18.89 14.40
C ALA A 274 -0.47 -17.53 13.90
N CYS A 275 -1.23 -16.45 14.11
CA CYS A 275 -0.91 -15.13 13.54
C CYS A 275 0.17 -14.34 14.30
N LYS A 276 0.39 -14.68 15.57
CA LYS A 276 1.37 -13.98 16.41
C LYS A 276 1.80 -14.93 17.50
N VAL A 277 3.04 -15.38 17.44
CA VAL A 277 3.69 -16.05 18.56
C VAL A 277 4.15 -14.95 19.51
N ALA A 278 3.75 -15.01 20.77
CA ALA A 278 4.30 -14.13 21.79
C ALA A 278 5.82 -14.35 21.84
N TYR A 279 6.60 -13.43 21.28
CA TYR A 279 8.05 -13.47 21.41
C TYR A 279 8.37 -13.25 22.89
N ASN A 280 9.03 -14.23 23.52
CA ASN A 280 9.56 -14.09 24.88
C ASN A 280 10.46 -12.84 24.90
N GLY A 281 10.06 -11.84 25.69
CA GLY A 281 10.51 -10.45 25.63
C GLY A 281 11.95 -10.17 26.07
N THR A 282 12.90 -11.08 25.84
CA THR A 282 14.30 -10.91 26.30
C THR A 282 15.25 -10.33 25.25
N ASP A 283 14.91 -10.37 23.95
CA ASP A 283 15.73 -9.78 22.88
C ASP A 283 15.28 -8.38 22.42
N TYR A 284 14.15 -7.87 22.95
CA TYR A 284 13.51 -6.63 22.47
C TYR A 284 14.16 -5.32 22.99
N TYR A 285 15.08 -5.40 23.95
CA TYR A 285 15.50 -4.22 24.74
C TYR A 285 16.95 -3.78 24.58
N LYS A 286 17.76 -4.38 23.69
CA LYS A 286 19.19 -4.07 23.68
C LYS A 286 19.63 -2.84 22.91
N GLU A 287 18.78 -2.18 22.12
CA GLU A 287 19.14 -0.89 21.49
C GLU A 287 17.92 0.01 21.27
N LEU A 288 17.61 0.90 22.22
CA LEU A 288 16.68 2.01 21.97
C LEU A 288 17.26 3.31 22.53
N SER A 289 17.95 4.04 21.65
CA SER A 289 18.36 5.44 21.81
C SER A 289 17.39 6.42 21.16
N LEU A 290 16.21 5.96 20.71
CA LEU A 290 15.18 6.83 20.13
C LEU A 290 14.41 7.54 21.26
N PRO A 291 14.04 8.81 21.08
CA PRO A 291 13.29 9.56 22.08
C PRO A 291 11.89 8.98 22.27
N SER A 292 11.32 9.13 23.48
CA SER A 292 9.95 8.71 23.76
C SER A 292 8.90 9.50 22.97
N HIS A 293 9.26 10.72 22.56
CA HIS A 293 8.46 11.60 21.73
C HIS A 293 9.30 12.13 20.55
N TRP A 294 8.73 12.09 19.36
CA TRP A 294 9.34 12.66 18.16
C TRP A 294 8.28 12.99 17.12
N SER A 295 8.46 14.09 16.39
CA SER A 295 7.67 14.37 15.20
C SER A 295 8.44 15.22 14.19
N TRP A 296 8.10 15.08 12.91
CA TRP A 296 8.54 15.94 11.81
C TRP A 296 7.50 17.01 11.44
N GLY A 297 6.71 17.44 12.42
CA GLY A 297 5.56 18.34 12.26
C GLY A 297 4.35 17.77 12.99
N ASP A 298 3.84 18.49 13.99
CA ASP A 298 2.80 18.04 14.90
C ASP A 298 1.85 19.18 15.30
N ALA A 299 0.59 19.09 14.83
CA ALA A 299 -0.47 20.02 15.19
C ALA A 299 -0.79 20.03 16.69
N PHE A 300 -0.56 18.94 17.42
CA PHE A 300 -0.76 18.87 18.87
C PHE A 300 0.24 19.73 19.65
N GLN A 301 1.32 20.19 19.01
CA GLN A 301 2.32 21.10 19.59
C GLN A 301 2.31 22.49 18.94
N GLY A 302 1.32 22.79 18.09
CA GLY A 302 1.25 24.04 17.32
C GLY A 302 2.28 24.14 16.19
N ASP A 303 2.95 23.04 15.85
CA ASP A 303 3.89 22.96 14.72
C ASP A 303 3.13 22.55 13.46
N ASN A 304 2.46 23.54 12.87
CA ASN A 304 1.81 23.39 11.58
C ASN A 304 2.80 23.73 10.48
N ASP A 305 3.67 22.78 10.15
CA ASP A 305 4.48 22.83 8.95
C ASP A 305 3.65 23.30 7.73
N ASN A 306 4.29 24.00 6.79
CA ASN A 306 3.73 24.72 5.63
C ASN A 306 2.89 23.88 4.62
N ILE A 307 2.50 22.65 4.95
CA ILE A 307 1.62 21.81 4.14
C ILE A 307 0.40 21.45 5.00
N GLN A 308 -0.52 22.38 5.16
CA GLN A 308 -1.84 22.13 5.76
C GLN A 308 -2.49 20.88 5.12
N PRO A 309 -3.15 20.00 5.92
CA PRO A 309 -3.87 18.85 5.38
C PRO A 309 -4.83 19.26 4.29
N PHE A 310 -4.56 18.75 3.09
CA PHE A 310 -5.40 18.97 1.93
C PHE A 310 -6.52 17.93 1.94
N SER A 311 -7.72 18.35 1.56
CA SER A 311 -8.88 17.45 1.52
C SER A 311 -8.90 16.68 0.20
N GLN A 312 -9.01 15.36 0.28
CA GLN A 312 -9.24 14.50 -0.88
C GLN A 312 -10.62 14.70 -1.53
N GLY A 313 -11.54 15.39 -0.86
CA GLY A 313 -12.93 15.49 -1.30
C GLY A 313 -13.58 14.11 -1.34
N GLN A 314 -14.35 13.84 -2.40
CA GLN A 314 -15.04 12.55 -2.58
C GLN A 314 -14.24 11.53 -3.38
N CYS A 315 -13.07 11.91 -3.90
CA CYS A 315 -12.23 11.01 -4.68
C CYS A 315 -11.51 10.00 -3.76
N GLY A 316 -11.36 8.75 -4.22
CA GLY A 316 -10.58 7.69 -3.59
C GLY A 316 -9.06 7.89 -3.62
N SER A 317 -8.57 9.12 -3.46
CA SER A 317 -7.18 9.53 -3.69
C SER A 317 -6.31 9.57 -2.43
N CYS A 318 -6.73 8.97 -1.32
CA CYS A 318 -5.97 8.92 -0.07
C CYS A 318 -4.54 8.41 -0.29
N TYR A 319 -4.38 7.37 -1.12
CA TYR A 319 -3.09 6.77 -1.46
C TYR A 319 -2.15 7.78 -2.13
N ALA A 320 -2.67 8.60 -3.05
CA ALA A 320 -1.90 9.63 -3.74
C ALA A 320 -1.56 10.77 -2.79
N MET A 321 -2.54 11.28 -2.03
CA MET A 321 -2.34 12.39 -1.10
C MET A 321 -1.33 12.07 0.02
N ALA A 322 -1.48 10.92 0.68
CA ALA A 322 -0.57 10.49 1.73
C ALA A 322 0.86 10.33 1.19
N SER A 323 1.01 9.71 0.02
CA SER A 323 2.31 9.45 -0.60
C SER A 323 3.01 10.72 -1.07
N ILE A 324 2.27 11.63 -1.71
CA ILE A 324 2.81 12.91 -2.19
C ILE A 324 3.23 13.81 -1.02
N TYR A 325 2.48 13.80 0.08
CA TYR A 325 2.91 14.47 1.32
C TYR A 325 4.20 13.86 1.87
N VAL A 326 4.26 12.52 2.00
CA VAL A 326 5.44 11.81 2.49
C VAL A 326 6.67 12.14 1.64
N PHE A 327 6.54 12.06 0.32
CA PHE A 327 7.59 12.41 -0.62
C PHE A 327 8.06 13.87 -0.46
N ALA A 328 7.12 14.82 -0.44
CA ALA A 328 7.42 16.25 -0.32
C ALA A 328 8.11 16.57 1.02
N LYS A 329 7.65 15.99 2.12
CA LYS A 329 8.23 16.23 3.45
C LYS A 329 9.61 15.61 3.58
N ARG A 330 9.83 14.41 3.02
CA ARG A 330 11.17 13.79 2.94
C ARG A 330 12.14 14.62 2.11
N PHE A 331 11.68 15.22 1.01
CA PHE A 331 12.45 16.18 0.23
C PHE A 331 12.89 17.39 1.05
N GLU A 332 11.95 18.03 1.74
CA GLU A 332 12.25 19.16 2.62
C GLU A 332 13.27 18.80 3.71
N ILE A 333 13.06 17.67 4.40
CA ILE A 333 13.96 17.16 5.44
C ILE A 333 15.36 16.91 4.88
N LEU A 334 15.45 16.24 3.72
CA LEU A 334 16.73 15.91 3.11
C LEU A 334 17.49 17.17 2.66
N LEU A 335 16.78 18.14 2.06
CA LEU A 335 17.38 19.43 1.68
C LEU A 335 17.93 20.17 2.89
N ARG A 336 17.15 20.29 3.97
CA ARG A 336 17.59 20.96 5.20
C ARG A 336 18.80 20.26 5.83
N LYS A 337 18.88 18.92 5.76
CA LYS A 337 20.04 18.15 6.24
C LYS A 337 21.30 18.37 5.39
N LEU A 338 21.16 18.41 4.07
CA LEU A 338 22.31 18.52 3.16
C LEU A 338 22.79 19.96 2.96
N TYR A 339 21.88 20.94 3.09
CA TYR A 339 22.14 22.35 2.84
C TYR A 339 21.63 23.22 4.02
N PRO A 340 22.13 23.01 5.25
CA PRO A 340 21.60 23.66 6.46
C PRO A 340 21.77 25.18 6.48
N GLN A 341 22.70 25.72 5.69
CA GLN A 341 22.95 27.15 5.55
C GLN A 341 21.96 27.88 4.62
N HIS A 342 21.15 27.13 3.86
CA HIS A 342 20.17 27.70 2.93
C HIS A 342 18.75 27.64 3.50
N ARG A 343 17.94 28.65 3.19
CA ARG A 343 16.52 28.66 3.51
C ARG A 343 15.72 27.99 2.39
N TRP A 344 14.88 27.04 2.78
CA TRP A 344 14.06 26.23 1.88
C TRP A 344 12.58 26.51 2.10
N ASP A 345 12.25 27.80 2.12
CA ASP A 345 10.86 28.27 2.23
C ASP A 345 10.19 28.26 0.84
N ASP A 346 8.87 28.14 0.82
CA ASP A 346 8.03 28.19 -0.39
C ASP A 346 8.49 27.23 -1.51
N LEU A 347 8.77 25.97 -1.14
CA LEU A 347 9.08 24.93 -2.11
C LEU A 347 7.85 24.64 -3.00
N PRO A 348 8.02 24.47 -4.32
CA PRO A 348 6.94 24.00 -5.17
C PRO A 348 6.45 22.63 -4.67
N ARG A 349 5.15 22.37 -4.78
CA ARG A 349 4.55 21.11 -4.32
C ARG A 349 4.39 20.14 -5.48
N PRO A 350 4.65 18.83 -5.28
CA PRO A 350 4.29 17.81 -6.25
C PRO A 350 2.76 17.68 -6.36
N SER A 351 2.27 17.36 -7.56
CA SER A 351 0.85 17.26 -7.88
C SER A 351 0.28 15.93 -7.44
N VAL A 352 -0.79 15.96 -6.64
CA VAL A 352 -1.61 14.77 -6.38
C VAL A 352 -2.42 14.39 -7.61
N GLN A 353 -2.90 15.40 -8.33
CA GLN A 353 -3.80 15.24 -9.48
C GLN A 353 -3.17 14.44 -10.61
N ASP A 354 -1.88 14.66 -10.86
CA ASP A 354 -1.12 13.97 -11.89
C ASP A 354 -1.01 12.46 -11.61
N ILE A 355 -0.87 12.05 -10.35
CA ILE A 355 -0.96 10.63 -9.97
C ILE A 355 -2.35 10.07 -10.24
N VAL A 356 -3.39 10.79 -9.81
CA VAL A 356 -4.80 10.35 -9.94
C VAL A 356 -5.24 10.24 -11.40
N GLU A 357 -4.80 11.15 -12.26
CA GLU A 357 -5.20 11.18 -13.67
C GLU A 357 -4.28 10.37 -14.59
N CYS A 358 -2.99 10.27 -14.29
CA CYS A 358 -1.99 9.80 -15.26
C CYS A 358 -1.18 8.58 -14.82
N SER A 359 -1.38 8.04 -13.62
CA SER A 359 -0.69 6.81 -13.23
C SER A 359 -1.34 5.57 -13.83
N PRO A 360 -0.62 4.74 -14.62
CA PRO A 360 -1.11 3.44 -15.06
C PRO A 360 -1.09 2.39 -13.94
N PHE A 361 -0.54 2.73 -12.77
CA PHE A 361 -0.39 1.84 -11.61
C PHE A 361 -1.44 2.08 -10.53
N GLY A 362 -2.39 2.99 -10.73
CA GLY A 362 -3.47 3.26 -9.78
C GLY A 362 -4.78 3.43 -10.52
N GLN A 363 -5.89 3.26 -9.80
CA GLN A 363 -7.25 3.28 -10.35
C GLN A 363 -7.88 4.68 -10.24
N GLY A 364 -7.06 5.73 -10.22
CA GLY A 364 -7.52 7.12 -10.09
C GLY A 364 -8.32 7.35 -8.81
N CYS A 365 -9.59 7.71 -8.96
CA CYS A 365 -10.50 7.91 -7.83
C CYS A 365 -11.14 6.61 -7.30
N PHE A 366 -10.80 5.44 -7.84
CA PHE A 366 -11.25 4.12 -7.36
C PHE A 366 -10.21 3.43 -6.46
N GLY A 367 -9.19 4.17 -6.02
CA GLY A 367 -8.15 3.65 -5.12
C GLY A 367 -6.80 3.42 -5.80
N GLY A 368 -5.86 2.92 -5.00
CA GLY A 368 -4.47 2.70 -5.37
C GLY A 368 -3.59 2.49 -4.13
N PHE A 369 -2.30 2.25 -4.33
CA PHE A 369 -1.39 1.87 -3.24
C PHE A 369 -0.22 2.84 -3.12
N PRO A 370 0.15 3.28 -1.91
CA PRO A 370 1.32 4.15 -1.70
C PRO A 370 2.61 3.60 -2.34
N PHE A 371 2.79 2.28 -2.31
CA PHE A 371 3.92 1.60 -2.96
C PHE A 371 3.97 1.89 -4.47
N LEU A 372 2.82 1.91 -5.15
CA LEU A 372 2.72 2.18 -6.58
C LEU A 372 2.81 3.67 -6.92
N VAL A 373 2.51 4.57 -5.98
CA VAL A 373 2.86 5.99 -6.12
C VAL A 373 4.38 6.17 -6.09
N GLY A 374 5.08 5.45 -5.20
CA GLY A 374 6.54 5.38 -5.20
C GLY A 374 7.11 4.88 -6.54
N LYS A 375 6.52 3.83 -7.10
CA LYS A 375 6.84 3.34 -8.46
C LYS A 375 6.66 4.42 -9.51
N HIS A 376 5.50 5.10 -9.53
CA HIS A 376 5.22 6.18 -10.48
C HIS A 376 6.25 7.31 -10.37
N LEU A 377 6.56 7.76 -9.15
CA LEU A 377 7.57 8.79 -8.89
C LEU A 377 8.97 8.39 -9.35
N CYS A 378 9.37 7.12 -9.17
CA CYS A 378 10.67 6.65 -9.64
C CYS A 378 10.73 6.57 -11.16
N GLU A 379 9.71 6.01 -11.79
CA GLU A 379 9.74 5.67 -13.21
C GLU A 379 9.38 6.88 -14.08
N GLN A 380 8.20 7.45 -13.86
CA GLN A 380 7.60 8.45 -14.75
C GLN A 380 7.72 9.88 -14.22
N GLY A 381 7.87 10.03 -12.90
CA GLY A 381 7.89 11.31 -12.20
C GLY A 381 6.54 12.02 -12.21
N VAL A 382 6.36 12.98 -11.31
CA VAL A 382 5.10 13.73 -11.14
C VAL A 382 5.29 15.21 -11.42
N LEU A 383 4.26 15.87 -11.97
CA LEU A 383 4.25 17.32 -12.17
C LEU A 383 4.18 18.10 -10.86
N SER A 384 4.38 19.42 -10.94
CA SER A 384 4.08 20.33 -9.83
C SER A 384 2.58 20.64 -9.76
N GLU A 385 2.11 20.95 -8.55
CA GLU A 385 0.72 21.36 -8.27
C GLU A 385 0.30 22.61 -9.06
N SER A 386 1.24 23.48 -9.42
CA SER A 386 0.99 24.65 -10.28
C SER A 386 0.67 24.28 -11.73
N GLU A 387 1.13 23.13 -12.19
CA GLU A 387 0.94 22.62 -13.56
C GLU A 387 -0.28 21.71 -13.65
N SER A 388 -0.55 20.96 -12.58
CA SER A 388 -1.72 20.07 -12.47
C SER A 388 -2.28 20.19 -11.06
N SER A 389 -3.20 21.15 -10.86
CA SER A 389 -3.80 21.38 -9.55
C SER A 389 -4.86 20.33 -9.21
N TYR A 390 -4.95 19.96 -7.94
CA TYR A 390 -5.95 19.02 -7.46
C TYR A 390 -7.37 19.51 -7.69
N LYS A 391 -8.12 18.74 -8.49
CA LYS A 391 -9.54 18.92 -8.73
C LYS A 391 -10.25 18.19 -7.59
N MET A 392 -10.83 18.93 -6.66
CA MET A 392 -11.69 18.35 -5.65
C MET A 392 -12.95 17.81 -6.36
N TYR A 393 -12.92 16.55 -6.78
CA TYR A 393 -14.02 15.95 -7.52
C TYR A 393 -15.27 15.89 -6.65
N HIS A 394 -16.39 16.36 -7.21
CA HIS A 394 -17.68 16.46 -6.51
C HIS A 394 -18.74 15.46 -6.98
N GLU A 395 -18.44 14.59 -7.96
CA GLU A 395 -19.26 13.42 -8.37
C GLU A 395 -18.60 12.70 -9.57
N SER A 396 -18.85 11.39 -9.68
CA SER A 396 -18.81 10.41 -10.83
C SER A 396 -17.92 10.61 -12.07
N SER A 397 -16.98 11.56 -12.07
CA SER A 397 -16.08 11.81 -13.20
C SER A 397 -14.91 10.85 -13.14
N THR A 398 -14.75 10.04 -14.19
CA THR A 398 -13.53 9.27 -14.40
C THR A 398 -12.40 10.25 -14.72
N PRO A 399 -11.32 10.27 -13.92
CA PRO A 399 -10.18 11.14 -14.22
C PRO A 399 -9.64 10.79 -15.60
N THR A 400 -9.45 11.80 -16.45
CA THR A 400 -8.79 11.61 -17.75
C THR A 400 -7.44 12.31 -17.72
N CYS A 401 -6.37 11.58 -18.08
CA CYS A 401 -5.04 12.17 -18.17
C CYS A 401 -5.04 13.28 -19.23
N SER A 402 -5.02 14.53 -18.75
CA SER A 402 -5.12 15.73 -19.57
C SER A 402 -3.79 16.48 -19.68
N VAL A 403 -2.68 15.82 -19.32
CA VAL A 403 -1.36 16.43 -19.26
C VAL A 403 -0.93 16.91 -20.63
N LYS A 404 -0.63 18.21 -20.74
CA LYS A 404 -0.12 18.83 -21.95
C LYS A 404 1.32 18.37 -22.20
N SER A 405 1.66 17.98 -23.42
CA SER A 405 3.05 17.70 -23.80
C SER A 405 3.92 18.96 -23.66
N GLY A 406 5.16 18.82 -23.16
CA GLY A 406 6.15 19.90 -23.14
C GLY A 406 6.05 20.89 -21.97
N ILE A 407 5.66 20.42 -20.78
CA ILE A 407 5.50 21.29 -19.60
C ILE A 407 6.83 21.98 -19.22
N PRO A 408 6.86 23.33 -19.21
CA PRO A 408 7.99 24.10 -18.69
C PRO A 408 8.11 23.85 -17.18
N GLY A 409 9.27 23.39 -16.69
CA GLY A 409 9.52 23.23 -15.25
C GLY A 409 9.93 21.81 -14.82
N GLY A 410 9.82 20.81 -15.68
CA GLY A 410 10.25 19.44 -15.38
C GLY A 410 9.32 18.69 -14.43
N LYS A 411 9.80 17.57 -13.87
CA LYS A 411 9.05 16.68 -12.98
C LYS A 411 9.79 16.45 -11.67
N TRP A 412 9.06 16.06 -10.65
CA TRP A 412 9.55 15.48 -9.40
C TRP A 412 9.80 13.99 -9.59
N TYR A 413 10.92 13.50 -9.08
CA TYR A 413 11.27 12.08 -9.14
C TYR A 413 11.65 11.54 -7.78
N ALA A 414 11.33 10.26 -7.56
CA ALA A 414 11.87 9.48 -6.46
C ALA A 414 13.14 8.73 -6.89
N SER A 415 14.07 8.55 -5.96
CA SER A 415 15.31 7.79 -6.15
C SER A 415 15.15 6.33 -5.69
N SER A 416 14.32 6.11 -4.65
CA SER A 416 13.98 4.79 -4.14
C SER A 416 12.61 4.80 -3.44
N TYR A 417 12.00 3.62 -3.33
CA TYR A 417 10.77 3.39 -2.59
C TYR A 417 10.69 1.92 -2.17
N GLY A 418 9.87 1.63 -1.16
CA GLY A 418 9.62 0.25 -0.73
C GLY A 418 8.81 0.18 0.56
N TYR A 419 8.54 -1.05 1.00
CA TYR A 419 7.97 -1.29 2.32
C TYR A 419 9.05 -1.17 3.40
N VAL A 420 8.70 -0.53 4.50
CA VAL A 420 9.51 -0.53 5.73
C VAL A 420 9.70 -1.97 6.19
N GLY A 421 10.92 -2.35 6.56
CA GLY A 421 11.25 -3.75 6.88
C GLY A 421 11.60 -4.62 5.67
N GLY A 422 11.43 -4.12 4.44
CA GLY A 422 11.94 -4.73 3.20
C GLY A 422 10.90 -5.39 2.30
N CYS A 423 9.72 -5.74 2.83
CA CYS A 423 8.64 -6.40 2.09
C CYS A 423 7.28 -6.10 2.73
N TYR A 424 6.20 -6.33 1.98
CA TYR A 424 4.85 -6.36 2.53
C TYR A 424 4.80 -7.36 3.70
N GLU A 425 4.06 -7.04 4.76
CA GLU A 425 3.99 -7.81 6.02
C GLU A 425 5.30 -7.92 6.83
N CYS A 426 6.41 -7.29 6.39
CA CYS A 426 7.72 -7.38 7.06
C CYS A 426 8.03 -6.24 8.04
N THR A 427 7.15 -5.25 8.11
CA THR A 427 7.31 -4.06 8.97
C THR A 427 6.99 -4.37 10.44
N ASN A 428 7.34 -3.47 11.35
CA ASN A 428 6.89 -3.51 12.74
C ASN A 428 6.99 -2.09 13.34
N GLU A 429 6.49 -1.93 14.57
CA GLU A 429 6.56 -0.67 15.33
C GLU A 429 7.95 -0.02 15.27
N PHE A 430 9.00 -0.79 15.56
CA PHE A 430 10.35 -0.26 15.71
C PHE A 430 10.99 0.13 14.38
N GLU A 431 10.76 -0.63 13.31
CA GLU A 431 11.26 -0.25 11.97
C GLU A 431 10.58 1.02 11.46
N ILE A 432 9.29 1.21 11.76
CA ILE A 432 8.58 2.46 11.45
C ILE A 432 9.19 3.62 12.26
N MET A 433 9.41 3.45 13.57
CA MET A 433 10.03 4.51 14.39
C MET A 433 11.41 4.91 13.85
N LYS A 434 12.27 3.93 13.53
CA LYS A 434 13.62 4.19 12.99
C LYS A 434 13.57 4.89 11.64
N GLU A 435 12.73 4.42 10.72
CA GLU A 435 12.57 5.02 9.40
C GLU A 435 12.05 6.46 9.50
N VAL A 436 11.02 6.68 10.33
CA VAL A 436 10.49 8.03 10.59
C VAL A 436 11.56 8.92 11.18
N TYR A 437 12.26 8.48 12.23
CA TYR A 437 13.31 9.28 12.88
C TYR A 437 14.41 9.73 11.92
N HIS A 438 14.94 8.80 11.12
CA HIS A 438 16.12 9.08 10.30
C HIS A 438 15.80 9.71 8.96
N HIS A 439 14.67 9.36 8.34
CA HIS A 439 14.42 9.68 6.93
C HIS A 439 13.14 10.48 6.71
N GLY A 440 12.28 10.64 7.72
CA GLY A 440 11.05 11.41 7.64
C GLY A 440 9.79 10.54 7.54
N PRO A 441 8.60 11.16 7.41
CA PRO A 441 7.31 10.47 7.46
C PRO A 441 7.20 9.25 6.54
N VAL A 442 6.32 8.30 6.86
CA VAL A 442 6.00 7.15 6.01
C VAL A 442 4.51 7.11 5.70
N ALA A 443 4.14 6.61 4.52
CA ALA A 443 2.75 6.36 4.18
C ALA A 443 2.34 5.01 4.77
N VAL A 444 1.16 4.92 5.36
CA VAL A 444 0.59 3.67 5.89
C VAL A 444 -0.85 3.54 5.43
N ALA A 445 -1.46 2.37 5.64
CA ALA A 445 -2.89 2.19 5.47
C ALA A 445 -3.52 1.65 6.76
N ILE A 446 -4.80 1.96 6.94
CA ILE A 446 -5.63 1.50 8.06
C ILE A 446 -6.95 0.95 7.55
N ASP A 447 -7.56 0.02 8.29
CA ASP A 447 -9.00 -0.20 8.23
C ASP A 447 -9.67 0.91 9.03
N ALA A 448 -10.10 1.98 8.35
CA ALA A 448 -10.75 3.12 8.97
C ALA A 448 -12.19 2.73 9.37
N PRO A 449 -12.49 2.50 10.67
CA PRO A 449 -13.84 2.20 11.09
C PRO A 449 -14.68 3.48 11.11
N GLN A 450 -16.00 3.31 11.17
CA GLN A 450 -16.93 4.44 11.16
C GLN A 450 -16.71 5.43 12.32
N THR A 451 -16.25 4.96 13.48
CA THR A 451 -16.05 5.85 14.63
C THR A 451 -14.89 6.83 14.44
N LEU A 452 -13.96 6.55 13.51
CA LEU A 452 -12.87 7.46 13.17
C LEU A 452 -13.37 8.77 12.54
N PHE A 453 -14.50 8.77 11.83
CA PHE A 453 -15.07 9.99 11.25
C PHE A 453 -15.43 11.02 12.31
N ASP A 454 -15.81 10.56 13.50
CA ASP A 454 -16.16 11.41 14.64
C ASP A 454 -14.95 11.75 15.51
N TYR A 455 -13.73 11.33 15.17
CA TYR A 455 -12.54 11.62 15.98
C TYR A 455 -12.32 13.13 16.10
N ASN A 456 -12.22 13.62 17.34
CA ASN A 456 -11.88 15.00 17.66
C ASN A 456 -10.45 15.13 18.19
N ASN A 457 -10.14 14.43 19.28
CA ASN A 457 -8.87 14.52 20.01
C ASN A 457 -8.63 13.25 20.85
N GLY A 458 -7.43 13.10 21.40
CA GLY A 458 -7.01 11.96 22.25
C GLY A 458 -6.39 10.80 21.44
N ILE A 459 -6.22 9.64 22.06
CA ILE A 459 -5.62 8.46 21.43
C ILE A 459 -6.73 7.55 20.90
N TYR A 460 -6.86 7.47 19.59
CA TYR A 460 -7.81 6.60 18.93
C TYR A 460 -7.44 5.12 19.13
N ASP A 461 -8.38 4.34 19.66
CA ASP A 461 -8.21 2.92 19.98
C ASP A 461 -9.44 2.05 19.70
N ASP A 462 -10.42 2.58 18.97
CA ASP A 462 -11.57 1.81 18.50
C ASP A 462 -11.14 0.83 17.39
N THR A 463 -11.55 -0.43 17.51
CA THR A 463 -11.29 -1.47 16.51
C THR A 463 -12.50 -1.69 15.60
N PRO A 464 -12.32 -1.89 14.29
CA PRO A 464 -13.38 -2.33 13.39
C PRO A 464 -14.01 -3.64 13.88
N THR A 465 -15.34 -3.76 13.80
CA THR A 465 -16.06 -4.96 14.26
C THR A 465 -15.73 -6.21 13.42
N ASN A 466 -15.31 -6.01 12.17
CA ASN A 466 -14.99 -7.07 11.20
C ASN A 466 -13.55 -6.98 10.70
N HIS A 467 -12.60 -6.61 11.56
CA HIS A 467 -11.18 -6.50 11.18
C HIS A 467 -10.66 -7.85 10.66
N GLY A 468 -10.31 -7.89 9.37
CA GLY A 468 -9.82 -9.09 8.69
C GLY A 468 -8.30 -9.21 8.79
N SER A 469 -7.82 -10.25 9.49
CA SER A 469 -6.39 -10.55 9.59
C SER A 469 -6.13 -12.00 9.16
N THR A 470 -5.16 -12.23 8.28
CA THR A 470 -4.80 -13.56 7.81
C THR A 470 -3.31 -13.77 7.72
N CYS A 471 -2.81 -14.67 8.55
CA CYS A 471 -1.46 -15.22 8.41
C CYS A 471 -1.52 -16.57 7.69
N ASP A 472 -0.88 -16.65 6.53
CA ASP A 472 -0.84 -17.84 5.67
C ASP A 472 0.54 -18.52 5.62
N LEU A 473 1.60 -17.81 6.00
CA LEU A 473 2.96 -18.33 6.10
C LEU A 473 3.36 -18.55 7.57
N PRO A 474 3.48 -19.81 8.05
CA PRO A 474 3.86 -20.08 9.43
C PRO A 474 5.36 -19.79 9.65
N HIS A 475 5.71 -19.32 10.85
CA HIS A 475 7.11 -19.19 11.32
C HIS A 475 8.04 -18.24 10.51
N SER A 476 7.50 -17.37 9.66
CA SER A 476 8.29 -16.50 8.78
C SER A 476 8.60 -15.13 9.36
N GLY A 477 8.08 -14.76 10.55
CA GLY A 477 8.26 -13.43 11.14
C GLY A 477 7.65 -12.31 10.27
N LEU A 478 6.53 -12.61 9.63
CA LEU A 478 5.64 -11.71 8.91
C LEU A 478 4.42 -11.38 9.79
N ASN A 479 3.82 -10.21 9.60
CA ASN A 479 2.62 -9.78 10.32
C ASN A 479 1.32 -10.41 9.80
N GLY A 480 1.38 -11.09 8.64
CA GLY A 480 0.20 -11.52 7.91
C GLY A 480 -0.47 -10.39 7.15
N TRP A 481 -1.42 -10.78 6.32
CA TRP A 481 -2.28 -9.86 5.59
C TRP A 481 -3.27 -9.21 6.54
N GLU A 482 -3.39 -7.89 6.47
CA GLU A 482 -4.27 -7.10 7.32
C GLU A 482 -5.16 -6.25 6.41
N TYR A 483 -6.48 -6.37 6.57
CA TYR A 483 -7.41 -5.57 5.79
C TYR A 483 -7.21 -4.08 6.07
N THR A 484 -7.17 -3.27 5.01
CA THR A 484 -7.09 -1.80 5.12
C THR A 484 -7.87 -1.15 3.99
N ASN A 485 -8.45 0.02 4.24
CA ASN A 485 -9.26 0.76 3.26
C ASN A 485 -8.91 2.25 3.11
N HIS A 486 -7.98 2.77 3.93
CA HIS A 486 -7.66 4.21 3.92
C HIS A 486 -6.17 4.44 4.13
N ALA A 487 -5.56 5.29 3.31
CA ALA A 487 -4.13 5.61 3.40
C ALA A 487 -3.90 6.95 4.08
N ILE A 488 -2.93 6.99 5.01
CA ILE A 488 -2.56 8.15 5.82
C ILE A 488 -1.03 8.23 5.91
N ALA A 489 -0.49 9.25 6.60
CA ALA A 489 0.94 9.34 6.88
C ALA A 489 1.23 9.31 8.38
N ILE A 490 2.21 8.51 8.81
CA ILE A 490 2.80 8.61 10.16
C ILE A 490 3.90 9.66 10.10
N VAL A 491 3.78 10.69 10.95
CA VAL A 491 4.72 11.83 11.02
C VAL A 491 5.57 11.83 12.30
N GLY A 492 5.15 11.08 13.31
CA GLY A 492 5.79 11.05 14.62
C GLY A 492 5.15 10.02 15.56
N TRP A 493 5.59 10.02 16.81
CA TRP A 493 5.06 9.18 17.88
C TRP A 493 5.22 9.86 19.25
N GLY A 494 4.52 9.32 20.23
CA GLY A 494 4.66 9.70 21.62
C GLY A 494 4.17 8.63 22.58
N GLU A 495 4.15 9.00 23.86
CA GLU A 495 3.57 8.24 24.95
C GLU A 495 3.02 9.19 26.02
N GLU A 496 1.77 9.02 26.42
CA GLU A 496 1.15 9.85 27.45
C GLU A 496 0.46 8.99 28.50
N GLU A 497 0.46 9.45 29.75
CA GLU A 497 -0.22 8.77 30.85
C GLU A 497 -1.70 9.12 30.80
N VAL A 498 -2.54 8.16 30.43
CA VAL A 498 -4.00 8.31 30.39
C VAL A 498 -4.60 7.36 31.42
N ARG A 499 -5.35 7.90 32.38
CA ARG A 499 -5.99 7.13 33.47
C ARG A 499 -5.01 6.27 34.27
N GLY A 500 -3.79 6.77 34.51
CA GLY A 500 -2.75 6.04 35.25
C GLY A 500 -2.03 4.96 34.44
N GLN A 501 -2.26 4.89 33.13
CA GLN A 501 -1.60 3.96 32.22
C GLN A 501 -0.84 4.70 31.13
N LEU A 502 0.46 4.41 31.01
CA LEU A 502 1.28 4.88 29.90
C LEU A 502 0.76 4.27 28.59
N THR A 503 0.24 5.12 27.70
CA THR A 503 -0.30 4.71 26.41
C THR A 503 0.54 5.31 25.29
N LYS A 504 1.09 4.42 24.46
CA LYS A 504 1.88 4.79 23.28
C LYS A 504 0.97 5.13 22.11
N TYR A 505 1.35 6.12 21.31
CA TYR A 505 0.61 6.49 20.11
C TYR A 505 1.53 6.85 18.94
N TRP A 506 0.99 6.70 17.73
CA TRP A 506 1.47 7.32 16.50
C TRP A 506 0.80 8.67 16.33
N ILE A 507 1.52 9.65 15.77
CA ILE A 507 0.96 10.90 15.28
C ILE A 507 0.75 10.72 13.79
N CYS A 508 -0.51 10.79 13.37
CA CYS A 508 -0.93 10.53 12.01
C CYS A 508 -1.51 11.79 11.37
N ARG A 509 -1.13 12.01 10.12
CA ARG A 509 -1.69 13.03 9.25
C ARG A 509 -2.72 12.41 8.33
N ASN A 510 -3.93 12.96 8.34
CA ASN A 510 -5.03 12.48 7.51
C ASN A 510 -5.19 13.32 6.23
N THR A 511 -6.11 12.91 5.36
CA THR A 511 -6.37 13.48 4.01
C THR A 511 -7.78 14.07 3.90
N TRP A 512 -8.43 14.39 5.02
CA TRP A 512 -9.81 14.89 5.08
C TRP A 512 -9.92 16.40 5.37
N GLY A 513 -8.83 17.14 5.16
CA GLY A 513 -8.76 18.57 5.42
C GLY A 513 -8.44 18.92 6.88
N ASN A 514 -8.10 20.18 7.11
CA ASN A 514 -7.70 20.70 8.42
C ASN A 514 -8.86 20.92 9.40
N SER A 515 -10.11 20.92 8.93
CA SER A 515 -11.29 21.04 9.79
C SER A 515 -11.57 19.78 10.60
N TRP A 516 -11.01 18.63 10.20
CA TRP A 516 -11.20 17.33 10.84
C TRP A 516 -10.12 17.04 11.90
N GLY A 517 -10.45 16.31 12.95
CA GLY A 517 -9.52 15.98 14.03
C GLY A 517 -8.88 17.21 14.68
N VAL A 518 -7.59 17.11 15.01
CA VAL A 518 -6.77 18.23 15.46
C VAL A 518 -6.00 18.78 14.27
N GLU A 519 -6.59 19.77 13.60
CA GLU A 519 -6.03 20.41 12.40
C GLU A 519 -5.66 19.42 11.28
N GLY A 520 -6.48 18.38 11.10
CA GLY A 520 -6.29 17.28 10.14
C GLY A 520 -5.36 16.15 10.62
N PHE A 521 -4.94 16.18 11.88
CA PHE A 521 -4.14 15.14 12.52
C PHE A 521 -4.95 14.35 13.55
N PHE A 522 -4.48 13.14 13.85
CA PHE A 522 -5.02 12.30 14.90
C PHE A 522 -3.92 11.45 15.53
N LYS A 523 -4.14 10.99 16.77
CA LYS A 523 -3.29 9.99 17.40
C LYS A 523 -3.97 8.63 17.32
N ILE A 524 -3.22 7.57 17.03
CA ILE A 524 -3.69 6.18 17.03
C ILE A 524 -2.77 5.31 17.87
N LYS A 525 -3.34 4.33 18.59
CA LYS A 525 -2.59 3.45 19.50
C LYS A 525 -1.44 2.71 18.78
N ARG A 526 -0.24 2.79 19.36
CA ARG A 526 1.02 2.24 18.83
C ARG A 526 1.46 0.96 19.54
N GLY A 527 2.11 0.06 18.81
CA GLY A 527 2.68 -1.21 19.28
C GLY A 527 1.69 -2.38 19.30
N VAL A 528 0.46 -2.16 18.84
CA VAL A 528 -0.62 -3.15 18.84
C VAL A 528 -1.23 -3.36 17.45
N ASN A 529 -0.62 -2.80 16.40
CA ASN A 529 -1.14 -2.79 15.04
C ASN A 529 -2.60 -2.34 14.94
N GLN A 530 -2.97 -1.28 15.66
CA GLN A 530 -4.34 -0.77 15.71
C GLN A 530 -4.84 -0.47 14.28
N CYS A 531 -5.96 -1.06 13.89
CA CYS A 531 -6.54 -0.94 12.54
C CYS A 531 -5.57 -1.30 11.41
N GLY A 532 -4.57 -2.15 11.64
CA GLY A 532 -3.57 -2.52 10.63
C GLY A 532 -2.50 -1.46 10.34
N VAL A 533 -2.43 -0.36 11.12
CA VAL A 533 -1.55 0.81 10.87
C VAL A 533 -0.06 0.48 10.76
N GLU A 534 0.39 -0.62 11.34
CA GLU A 534 1.79 -1.06 11.39
C GLU A 534 2.09 -2.17 10.36
N SER A 535 1.17 -2.47 9.44
CA SER A 535 1.25 -3.65 8.55
C SER A 535 1.88 -3.37 7.19
N GLN A 536 1.77 -2.12 6.70
CA GLN A 536 2.15 -1.78 5.33
C GLN A 536 2.72 -0.36 5.19
N ALA A 537 3.71 -0.04 6.02
CA ALA A 537 4.40 1.24 5.92
C ALA A 537 5.29 1.33 4.68
N VAL A 538 5.19 2.43 3.94
CA VAL A 538 5.89 2.70 2.69
C VAL A 538 6.71 3.97 2.82
N PHE A 539 7.98 3.88 2.42
CA PHE A 539 8.87 5.03 2.28
C PHE A 539 9.02 5.41 0.80
N ILE A 540 9.25 6.70 0.53
CA ILE A 540 9.49 7.23 -0.82
C ILE A 540 10.56 8.31 -0.74
N ASP A 541 11.76 8.04 -1.24
CA ASP A 541 12.87 8.97 -1.15
C ASP A 541 12.97 9.86 -2.39
N PRO A 542 13.19 11.17 -2.21
CA PRO A 542 13.38 12.11 -3.30
C PRO A 542 14.66 11.84 -4.10
N ASP A 543 14.63 12.14 -5.40
CA ASP A 543 15.81 12.17 -6.25
C ASP A 543 16.31 13.61 -6.41
N LEU A 544 17.45 13.92 -5.80
CA LEU A 544 18.06 15.26 -5.87
C LEU A 544 18.89 15.50 -7.14
N THR A 545 19.05 14.46 -7.98
CA THR A 545 20.00 14.48 -9.11
C THR A 545 19.35 14.80 -10.45
N ARG A 546 18.00 14.87 -10.50
CA ARG A 546 17.24 15.18 -11.72
C ARG A 546 15.94 15.90 -11.41
N GLY A 547 15.36 16.48 -12.46
CA GLY A 547 14.05 17.12 -12.39
C GLY A 547 14.05 18.40 -11.55
N ILE A 548 12.92 18.69 -10.93
CA ILE A 548 12.70 19.91 -10.13
C ILE A 548 13.70 20.01 -8.95
N PRO A 549 13.96 18.95 -8.16
CA PRO A 549 14.99 18.99 -7.11
C PRO A 549 16.36 19.50 -7.56
N GLU A 550 16.89 18.99 -8.68
CA GLU A 550 18.20 19.39 -9.21
C GLU A 550 18.21 20.87 -9.60
N GLN A 551 17.12 21.36 -10.20
CA GLN A 551 16.96 22.76 -10.59
C GLN A 551 16.94 23.67 -9.36
N LEU A 552 16.12 23.34 -8.36
CA LEU A 552 16.03 24.10 -7.11
C LEU A 552 17.37 24.19 -6.38
N ILE A 553 18.11 23.08 -6.28
CA ILE A 553 19.44 23.06 -5.67
C ILE A 553 20.40 23.96 -6.45
N ARG A 554 20.37 23.90 -7.78
CA ARG A 554 21.22 24.74 -8.64
C ARG A 554 20.91 26.23 -8.48
N GLU A 555 19.64 26.59 -8.32
CA GLU A 555 19.20 27.99 -8.24
C GLU A 555 19.39 28.60 -6.85
N ARG A 556 19.19 27.82 -5.78
CA ARG A 556 19.14 28.34 -4.41
C ARG A 556 20.36 27.96 -3.54
N ALA A 557 21.15 26.97 -3.95
CA ALA A 557 22.22 26.39 -3.14
C ALA A 557 23.57 26.24 -3.86
N ARG A 558 23.77 26.92 -5.00
CA ARG A 558 25.09 27.02 -5.65
C ARG A 558 25.65 28.42 -5.60
#